data_AF-A0A896T7S5-F1
#
_entry.id   AF-A0A896T7S5-F1
#
_cell.length_a   1.000
_cell.length_b   1.000
_cell.length_c   1.000
_cell.angle_alpha   90.00
_cell.angle_beta   90.00
_cell.angle_gamma   90.00
#
_symmetry.space_group_name_H-M   'P 1'
#
loop_
_entity.id
_entity.type
_entity.pdbx_description
1 polymer ?
#
loop_
_entity_poly.entity_id
_entity_poly.type
_entity_poly.pdbx_seq_one_letter_code
_entity_poly.pdbx_strand_id
1 'polypeptide(L)' 'MPAILSFFLIGLFIYFAENIGSYFSAWTYSYQLKAWKFVDLGKISSWTLLIIVSIIIVIELQRYFSQKIKIKNIIND' A
#
# COMPACT_ATOMS: atom_id res chain seq x y z
N MET A 1 9.18 -6.43 18.91
CA MET A 1 7.80 -5.98 18.64
C MET A 1 7.27 -6.75 17.44
N PRO A 2 6.10 -7.41 17.51
CA PRO A 2 5.61 -8.26 16.43
C PRO A 2 5.15 -7.39 15.24
N ALA A 3 5.98 -7.27 14.20
CA ALA A 3 5.71 -6.46 13.02
C ALA A 3 4.40 -6.84 12.29
N ILE A 4 4.03 -8.14 12.34
CA ILE A 4 2.76 -8.65 11.82
C ILE A 4 1.55 -7.90 12.40
N LEU A 5 1.57 -7.59 13.69
CA LEU A 5 0.43 -6.95 14.35
C LEU A 5 0.25 -5.51 13.86
N SER A 6 1.36 -4.79 13.65
CA SER A 6 1.34 -3.44 13.10
C SER A 6 0.78 -3.43 11.67
N PHE A 7 1.22 -4.34 10.81
CA PHE A 7 0.70 -4.43 9.43
C PHE A 7 -0.79 -4.80 9.39
N PHE A 8 -1.23 -5.70 10.27
CA PHE A 8 -2.66 -6.04 10.39
C PHE A 8 -3.51 -4.85 10.82
N LEU A 9 -3.07 -4.11 11.84
CA LEU A 9 -3.78 -2.93 12.34
C LEU A 9 -3.86 -1.83 11.27
N ILE A 10 -2.78 -1.60 10.50
CA ILE A 10 -2.78 -0.62 9.41
C ILE A 10 -3.83 -0.97 8.35
N GLY A 11 -3.89 -2.24 7.91
CA GLY A 11 -4.89 -2.69 6.95
C GLY A 11 -6.33 -2.56 7.48
N LEU A 12 -6.54 -2.86 8.77
CA LEU A 12 -7.82 -2.73 9.44
C LEU A 12 -8.27 -1.26 9.49
N PHE A 13 -7.39 -0.33 9.87
CA PHE A 13 -7.71 1.10 9.89
C PHE A 13 -8.01 1.68 8.51
N ILE A 14 -7.28 1.28 7.47
CA ILE A 14 -7.55 1.71 6.09
C ILE A 14 -8.94 1.22 5.63
N TYR A 15 -9.28 -0.03 5.92
CA TYR A 15 -10.60 -0.57 5.59
C TYR A 15 -11.73 0.19 6.28
N PHE A 16 -11.59 0.49 7.58
CA PHE A 16 -12.56 1.30 8.31
C PHE A 16 -12.67 2.73 7.74
N ALA A 17 -11.53 3.36 7.46
CA ALA A 17 -11.50 4.71 6.91
C ALA A 17 -12.23 4.81 5.55
N GLU A 18 -12.07 3.81 4.68
CA GLU A 18 -12.77 3.81 3.38
C GLU A 18 -14.28 3.63 3.54
N ASN A 19 -14.71 2.71 4.40
CA ASN A 19 -16.14 2.47 4.62
C ASN A 19 -16.80 3.72 5.24
N ILE A 20 -16.09 4.41 6.13
CA ILE A 20 -16.52 5.69 6.71
C ILE A 20 -16.54 6.79 5.65
N GLY A 21 -15.50 6.93 4.83
CA GLY A 21 -15.45 7.92 3.74
C GLY A 21 -16.55 7.72 2.70
N SER A 22 -16.86 6.47 2.37
CA SER A 22 -17.99 6.11 1.50
C SER A 22 -19.35 6.39 2.16
N TYR A 23 -19.47 6.23 3.48
CA TYR A 23 -20.69 6.56 4.24
C TYR A 23 -20.94 8.07 4.29
N PHE A 24 -19.89 8.88 4.46
CA PHE A 24 -19.97 10.34 4.43
C PHE A 24 -20.02 10.93 3.01
N SER A 25 -20.08 10.09 1.98
CA SER A 25 -20.05 10.51 0.57
C SER A 25 -18.86 11.43 0.23
N ALA A 26 -17.73 11.29 0.92
CA ALA A 26 -16.51 12.05 0.61
C ALA A 26 -16.00 11.74 -0.81
N TRP A 27 -16.22 10.50 -1.27
CA TRP A 27 -16.16 10.08 -2.66
C TRP A 27 -17.19 8.97 -2.88
N THR A 28 -18.14 9.20 -3.78
CA THR A 28 -19.20 8.23 -4.11
C THR A 28 -18.87 7.53 -5.42
N TYR A 29 -18.88 6.21 -5.41
CA TYR A 29 -18.84 5.45 -6.66
C TYR A 29 -20.23 5.47 -7.32
N SER A 30 -20.28 5.56 -8.65
CA SER A 30 -21.55 5.64 -9.39
C SER A 30 -22.51 4.48 -9.11
N TYR A 31 -22.00 3.32 -8.67
CA TYR A 31 -22.83 2.17 -8.29
C TYR A 31 -23.47 2.29 -6.88
N GLN A 32 -23.04 3.23 -6.03
CA GLN A 32 -23.55 3.47 -4.67
C GLN A 32 -24.62 4.57 -4.59
N LEU A 33 -25.04 5.15 -5.72
CA LEU A 33 -26.00 6.27 -5.76
C LEU A 33 -27.42 5.93 -5.29
N LYS A 34 -27.82 4.64 -5.26
CA LYS A 34 -29.19 4.22 -4.89
C LYS A 34 -29.32 3.57 -3.51
N ALA A 35 -28.24 3.03 -2.96
CA ALA A 35 -28.23 2.40 -1.64
C ALA A 35 -26.79 2.33 -1.11
N TRP A 36 -26.62 2.56 0.19
CA TRP A 36 -25.33 2.33 0.84
C TRP A 36 -25.01 0.84 0.80
N LYS A 37 -23.92 0.50 0.13
CA LYS A 37 -23.36 -0.84 0.09
C LYS A 37 -21.95 -0.79 0.62
N PHE A 38 -21.56 -1.82 1.38
CA PHE A 38 -20.19 -2.02 1.81
C PHE A 38 -19.23 -1.90 0.62
N VAL A 39 -18.10 -1.24 0.85
CA VAL A 39 -17.05 -1.12 -0.17
C VAL A 39 -16.61 -2.52 -0.58
N ASP A 40 -16.55 -2.72 -1.89
CA ASP A 40 -16.20 -3.99 -2.49
C ASP A 40 -14.80 -4.44 -2.02
N LEU A 41 -14.74 -5.64 -1.43
CA LEU A 41 -13.49 -6.23 -0.95
C LEU A 41 -12.48 -6.40 -2.11
N GLY A 42 -12.95 -6.41 -3.36
CA GLY A 42 -12.11 -6.37 -4.55
C GLY A 42 -11.11 -5.20 -4.57
N LYS A 43 -11.45 -4.04 -3.98
CA LYS A 43 -10.52 -2.88 -3.93
C LYS A 43 -9.34 -3.08 -2.99
N ILE A 44 -9.50 -3.91 -1.96
CA ILE A 44 -8.43 -4.24 -1.02
C ILE A 44 -7.29 -4.94 -1.75
N SER A 45 -7.59 -5.78 -2.74
CA SER A 45 -6.57 -6.44 -3.57
C SER A 45 -5.73 -5.42 -4.34
N SER A 46 -6.34 -4.36 -4.86
CA SER A 46 -5.65 -3.30 -5.62
C SER A 46 -4.74 -2.46 -4.71
N TRP A 47 -5.18 -2.09 -3.51
CA TRP A 47 -4.33 -1.36 -2.56
C TRP A 47 -3.20 -2.21 -1.99
N THR A 48 -3.46 -3.50 -1.74
CA THR A 48 -2.42 -4.43 -1.29
C THR A 48 -1.35 -4.55 -2.36
N LEU A 49 -1.75 -4.69 -3.64
CA LEU A 49 -0.83 -4.70 -4.77
C LEU A 49 -0.01 -3.41 -4.83
N LEU A 50 -0.64 -2.25 -4.64
CA LEU A 50 0.03 -0.94 -4.67
C LEU A 50 1.12 -0.83 -3.60
N ILE A 51 0.85 -1.28 -2.37
CA ILE A 51 1.83 -1.29 -1.27
C ILE A 51 2.97 -2.26 -1.56
N ILE A 52 2.68 -3.47 -2.05
CA ILE A 52 3.70 -4.46 -2.42
C ILE A 52 4.62 -3.89 -3.50
N VAL A 53 4.06 -3.31 -4.56
CA VAL A 53 4.84 -2.72 -5.66
C VAL A 53 5.68 -1.55 -5.16
N SER A 54 5.13 -0.68 -4.31
CA SER A 54 5.88 0.44 -3.71
C SER A 54 7.11 -0.04 -2.92
N ILE A 55 6.95 -1.07 -2.08
CA ILE A 55 8.06 -1.65 -1.31
C ILE A 55 9.09 -2.31 -2.22
N ILE A 56 8.66 -3.07 -3.24
CA ILE A 56 9.56 -3.71 -4.21
C ILE A 56 10.42 -2.66 -4.90
N ILE A 57 9.83 -1.55 -5.35
CA ILE A 57 10.56 -0.46 -6.00
C ILE A 57 11.65 0.09 -5.08
N VAL A 58 11.33 0.35 -3.80
CA VAL A 58 12.30 0.86 -2.82
C VAL A 58 13.43 -0.14 -2.57
N ILE A 59 13.12 -1.42 -2.42
CA ILE A 59 14.11 -2.48 -2.21
C ILE A 59 15.05 -2.60 -3.42
N GLU A 60 14.50 -2.62 -4.63
CA GLU A 60 15.28 -2.71 -5.86
C GLU A 60 16.17 -1.48 -6.06
N LEU A 61 15.65 -0.29 -5.75
CA LEU A 61 16.41 0.95 -5.80
C LEU A 61 17.57 0.92 -4.80
N GLN A 62 17.33 0.51 -3.56
CA GLN A 62 18.38 0.39 -2.54
C GLN A 62 19.44 -0.63 -2.95
N ARG A 63 19.02 -1.78 -3.50
CA ARG A 63 19.92 -2.83 -4.01
C ARG A 63 20.80 -2.30 -5.14
N TYR A 64 20.23 -1.55 -6.08
CA TYR A 64 20.97 -0.95 -7.19
C TYR A 64 22.04 0.03 -6.71
N PHE A 65 21.68 0.95 -5.80
CA PHE A 65 22.66 1.91 -5.26
C PHE A 65 23.76 1.24 -4.45
N SER A 66 23.43 0.24 -3.64
CA SER A 66 24.42 -0.50 -2.86
C SER A 66 25.43 -1.25 -3.74
N GLN A 67 24.97 -1.85 -4.85
CA GLN A 67 25.86 -2.48 -5.83
C GLN A 67 26.76 -1.46 -6.52
N LYS A 68 26.19 -0.32 -6.94
CA LYS A 68 26.94 0.77 -7.60
C LYS A 68 28.05 1.32 -6.71
N ILE A 69 27.78 1.53 -5.43
CA ILE A 69 28.78 1.98 -4.44
C ILE A 69 29.90 0.94 -4.28
N LYS A 70 29.54 -0.35 -4.16
CA LYS A 70 30.51 -1.44 -4.02
C LYS A 70 31.45 -1.52 -5.22
N ILE A 71 30.91 -1.42 -6.45
CA ILE A 71 31.71 -1.42 -7.69
C ILE A 71 32.62 -0.21 -7.75
N LYS A 72 32.12 0.99 -7.40
CA LYS A 72 32.93 2.22 -7.40
C LYS A 72 34.12 2.11 -6.45
N ASN A 73 33.95 1.50 -5.27
CA ASN A 73 35.03 1.32 -4.32
C ASN A 73 36.09 0.34 -4.84
N ILE A 74 35.67 -0.79 -5.44
CA ILE A 74 36.61 -1.77 -6.03
C ILE A 74 37.47 -1.18 -7.15
N ILE A 75 36.94 -0.23 -7.94
CA ILE A 75 37.70 0.39 -9.05
C ILE A 75 38.68 1.46 -8.54
N ASN A 76 38.44 2.03 -7.36
CA ASN A 76 39.25 3.11 -6.79
C ASN A 76 40.34 2.61 -5.82
N ASP A 77 40.34 1.32 -5.47
CA ASP A 77 41.40 0.61 -4.73
C ASP A 77 42.45 0.03 -5.70
#